data_AF-A0A659UJE7-F1
#
_entry.id   AF-A0A659UJE7-F1
#
_cell.length_a   1.000
_cell.length_b   1.000
_cell.length_c   1.000
_cell.angle_alpha   90.00
_cell.angle_beta   90.00
_cell.angle_gamma   90.00
#
_symmetry.space_group_name_H-M   'P 1'
#
loop_
_entity.id
_entity.type
_entity.pdbx_description
1 polymer ?
#
loop_
_entity_poly.entity_id
_entity_poly.type
_entity_poly.pdbx_seq_one_letter_code
_entity_poly.pdbx_strand_id
1 'polypeptide(L)'
;MTRLKLFTSFGLAGSALLPLAAAHAAPPGFDKIDTVVVIYAENRSFDNLYGGFPGANGLANVSADQARQLDRDGKPLTELPPAWGGLTGKGVTPVVTESETA
;
A
#
# COMPACT_ATOMS: atom_id res chain seq x y z
N MET A 1 -65.71 -33.44 1.12
CA MET A 1 -64.66 -34.48 1.26
C MET A 1 -63.37 -33.93 0.66
N THR A 2 -62.76 -32.90 1.26
CA THR A 2 -61.65 -33.01 2.21
C THR A 2 -60.45 -33.78 1.64
N ARG A 3 -59.41 -33.06 1.21
CA ARG A 3 -58.03 -33.16 1.75
C ARG A 3 -57.08 -32.12 1.15
N LEU A 4 -56.78 -31.14 2.00
CA LEU A 4 -55.68 -30.19 1.95
C LEU A 4 -54.34 -30.94 1.89
N LYS A 5 -53.44 -30.57 0.98
CA LYS A 5 -52.01 -30.93 1.04
C LYS A 5 -51.18 -29.66 1.00
N LEU A 6 -50.71 -29.28 2.18
CA LEU A 6 -49.68 -28.29 2.45
C LEU A 6 -48.34 -29.05 2.53
N PHE A 7 -47.38 -28.76 1.65
CA PHE A 7 -45.95 -29.04 1.89
C PHE A 7 -45.13 -27.97 1.16
N THR A 8 -44.80 -26.88 1.84
CA THR A 8 -43.51 -26.62 2.51
C THR A 8 -42.38 -26.39 1.50
N SER A 9 -42.12 -25.11 1.23
CA SER A 9 -40.92 -24.59 0.60
C SER A 9 -39.69 -25.07 1.37
N PHE A 10 -38.82 -25.83 0.72
CA PHE A 10 -37.48 -26.13 1.21
C PHE A 10 -36.64 -24.85 1.05
N GLY A 11 -36.57 -24.03 2.11
CA GLY A 11 -35.57 -22.98 2.22
C GLY A 11 -34.20 -23.64 2.34
N LEU A 12 -33.41 -23.56 1.28
CA LEU A 12 -32.00 -23.94 1.32
C LEU A 12 -31.25 -22.85 2.09
N ALA A 13 -31.25 -22.93 3.42
CA ALA A 13 -30.35 -22.17 4.26
C ALA A 13 -28.94 -22.76 4.09
N GLY A 14 -28.23 -22.30 3.05
CA GLY A 14 -26.81 -22.57 2.87
C GLY A 14 -26.03 -21.83 3.95
N SER A 15 -25.79 -22.49 5.09
CA SER A 15 -24.79 -22.04 6.05
C SER A 15 -23.42 -22.10 5.37
N ALA A 16 -22.92 -20.96 4.90
CA ALA A 16 -21.54 -20.81 4.50
C ALA A 16 -20.66 -21.00 5.74
N LEU A 17 -20.15 -22.22 5.94
CA LEU A 17 -19.06 -22.50 6.87
C LEU A 17 -17.80 -21.83 6.32
N LEU A 18 -17.60 -20.57 6.68
CA LEU A 18 -16.28 -19.94 6.57
C LEU A 18 -15.33 -20.77 7.45
N PRO A 19 -14.20 -21.29 6.93
CA PRO A 19 -13.21 -21.92 7.79
C PRO A 19 -12.66 -20.84 8.73
N LEU A 20 -12.91 -21.01 10.02
CA LEU A 20 -12.25 -20.22 11.04
C LEU A 20 -10.76 -20.56 10.93
N ALA A 21 -9.95 -19.65 10.39
CA ALA A 21 -8.52 -19.82 10.33
C ALA A 21 -8.02 -20.11 11.75
N ALA A 22 -7.42 -21.28 11.96
CA ALA A 22 -6.84 -21.62 13.24
C ALA A 22 -5.80 -20.56 13.59
N ALA A 23 -5.93 -19.96 14.77
CA ALA A 23 -4.93 -19.03 15.27
C ALA A 23 -3.59 -19.75 15.30
N HIS A 24 -2.64 -19.28 14.50
CA HIS A 24 -1.29 -19.84 14.50
C HIS A 24 -0.65 -19.50 15.84
N ALA A 25 -0.30 -20.53 16.61
CA ALA A 25 0.43 -20.32 17.85
C ALA A 25 1.73 -19.58 17.53
N ALA A 26 2.07 -18.58 18.35
CA ALA A 26 3.33 -17.87 18.20
C ALA A 26 4.50 -18.88 18.27
N PRO A 27 5.55 -18.71 17.44
CA PRO A 27 6.74 -19.53 17.54
C PRO A 27 7.30 -19.55 18.97
N PRO A 28 7.97 -20.63 19.40
CA PRO A 28 8.62 -20.67 20.70
C PRO A 28 9.64 -19.52 20.85
N GLY A 29 9.72 -18.90 22.03
CA GLY A 29 10.62 -17.78 22.34
C GLY A 29 9.95 -16.42 22.40
N PHE A 30 8.72 -16.27 21.89
CA PHE A 30 7.93 -15.04 22.09
C PHE A 30 7.52 -14.83 23.55
N ASP A 31 7.49 -15.90 24.35
CA ASP A 31 7.30 -15.89 25.82
C ASP A 31 8.39 -15.12 26.58
N LYS A 32 9.52 -14.83 25.93
CA LYS A 32 10.66 -14.09 26.51
C LYS A 32 10.66 -12.59 26.20
N ILE A 33 9.69 -12.10 25.42
CA ILE A 33 9.62 -10.69 25.01
C ILE A 33 8.67 -9.95 25.96
N ASP A 34 9.22 -9.09 26.82
CA ASP A 34 8.42 -8.29 27.76
C ASP A 34 7.76 -7.07 27.11
N THR A 35 8.35 -6.51 26.05
CA THR A 35 7.89 -5.27 25.42
C THR A 35 8.16 -5.27 23.93
N VAL A 36 7.12 -4.94 23.15
CA VAL A 36 7.21 -4.71 21.71
C VAL A 36 7.06 -3.22 21.44
N VAL A 37 8.06 -2.63 20.80
CA VAL A 37 8.01 -1.25 20.31
C VAL A 37 7.76 -1.29 18.81
N VAL A 38 6.62 -0.75 18.37
CA VAL A 38 6.30 -0.62 16.95
C VAL A 38 6.73 0.76 16.48
N ILE A 39 7.70 0.80 15.57
CA ILE A 39 8.15 2.04 14.93
C ILE A 39 7.48 2.14 13.57
N TYR A 40 6.62 3.14 13.40
CA TYR A 40 5.98 3.43 12.12
C TYR A 40 6.76 4.52 11.39
N ALA A 41 7.47 4.16 10.32
CA ALA A 41 8.14 5.10 9.44
C ALA A 41 7.17 5.51 8.31
N GLU A 42 7.02 6.80 8.06
CA GLU A 42 6.04 7.29 7.09
C GLU A 42 6.61 7.44 5.67
N ASN A 43 5.73 7.20 4.70
CA ASN A 43 5.81 7.62 3.29
C ASN A 43 7.07 7.21 2.51
N ARG A 44 7.69 6.06 2.83
CA ARG A 44 8.80 5.49 2.06
C ARG A 44 8.50 4.04 1.71
N SER A 45 8.60 3.68 0.42
CA SER A 45 8.44 2.29 -0.01
C SER A 45 9.64 1.43 0.41
N PHE A 46 9.48 0.11 0.41
CA PHE A 46 10.58 -0.81 0.73
C PHE A 46 11.76 -0.64 -0.23
N ASP A 47 11.51 -0.57 -1.54
CA ASP A 47 12.57 -0.39 -2.54
C ASP A 47 13.31 0.94 -2.39
N ASN A 48 12.63 1.98 -1.89
CA ASN A 48 13.26 3.26 -1.64
C ASN A 48 14.19 3.25 -0.42
N LEU A 49 13.94 2.38 0.56
CA LEU A 49 14.81 2.24 1.74
C LEU A 49 15.88 1.16 1.57
N TYR A 50 15.53 0.05 0.92
CA TYR A 50 16.32 -1.19 0.92
C TYR A 50 16.56 -1.76 -0.47
N GLY A 51 16.13 -1.10 -1.55
CA GLY A 51 16.31 -1.61 -2.90
C GLY A 51 17.78 -1.73 -3.35
N GLY A 52 18.71 -1.09 -2.65
CA GLY A 52 20.15 -1.25 -2.85
C GLY A 52 20.83 -2.25 -1.89
N PHE A 53 20.08 -2.90 -1.01
CA PHE A 53 20.65 -3.81 -0.03
C PHE A 53 21.22 -5.08 -0.72
N PRO A 54 22.36 -5.63 -0.26
CA PRO A 54 22.95 -6.83 -0.87
C PRO A 54 21.97 -8.01 -0.90
N GLY A 55 21.76 -8.58 -2.08
CA GLY A 55 20.84 -9.71 -2.29
C GLY A 55 19.36 -9.33 -2.40
N ALA A 56 19.01 -8.04 -2.30
CA ALA A 56 17.65 -7.61 -2.59
C ALA A 56 17.34 -7.79 -4.08
N ASN A 57 16.13 -8.27 -4.37
CA ASN A 57 15.53 -8.09 -5.69
C ASN A 57 15.00 -6.64 -5.81
N GLY A 58 15.92 -5.68 -5.72
CA GLY A 58 15.61 -4.26 -5.66
C GLY A 58 15.95 -3.56 -6.96
N LEU A 59 16.67 -2.45 -6.87
CA LEU A 59 16.86 -1.52 -7.99
C LEU A 59 17.85 -2.00 -9.05
N ALA A 60 18.63 -3.05 -8.77
CA ALA A 60 19.73 -3.50 -9.62
C ALA A 60 19.30 -3.93 -11.04
N ASN A 61 18.07 -4.42 -11.20
CA ASN A 61 17.55 -4.95 -12.47
C ASN A 61 16.45 -4.08 -13.08
N VAL A 62 16.27 -2.85 -12.60
CA VAL A 62 15.22 -1.95 -13.10
C VAL A 62 15.55 -1.53 -14.54
N SER A 63 14.61 -1.77 -15.46
CA SER A 63 14.74 -1.33 -16.84
C SER A 63 14.45 0.18 -16.97
N ALA A 64 14.92 0.78 -18.07
CA ALA A 64 14.63 2.18 -18.36
C ALA A 64 13.11 2.46 -18.48
N ASP A 65 12.34 1.50 -18.97
CA ASP A 65 10.88 1.62 -19.07
C ASP A 65 10.21 1.55 -17.69
N GLN A 66 10.71 0.71 -16.78
CA GLN A 66 10.20 0.64 -15.40
C GLN A 66 10.56 1.87 -14.57
N ALA A 67 11.68 2.52 -14.87
CA ALA A 67 12.10 3.77 -14.22
C ALA A 67 11.41 5.02 -14.79
N ARG A 68 10.66 4.90 -15.90
CA ARG A 68 10.04 6.05 -16.57
C ARG A 68 8.90 6.63 -15.72
N GLN A 69 9.00 7.90 -15.40
CA GLN A 69 7.93 8.63 -14.72
C GLN A 69 6.81 8.95 -15.69
N LEU A 70 5.58 8.64 -15.29
CA LEU A 70 4.37 8.94 -16.04
C LEU A 70 3.55 9.99 -15.29
N ASP A 71 2.89 10.86 -16.03
CA ASP A 71 1.90 11.79 -15.49
C ASP A 71 0.55 11.08 -15.25
N ARG A 72 -0.42 11.79 -14.67
CA ARG A 72 -1.78 11.31 -14.37
C ARG A 72 -2.56 10.86 -15.60
N ASP A 73 -2.17 11.30 -16.79
CA ASP A 73 -2.74 10.86 -18.06
C ASP A 73 -2.04 9.62 -18.66
N GLY A 74 -1.05 9.07 -17.94
CA GLY A 74 -0.28 7.90 -18.33
C GLY A 74 0.85 8.19 -19.33
N LYS A 75 1.06 9.44 -19.74
CA LYS A 75 2.15 9.80 -20.65
C LYS A 75 3.46 10.03 -19.90
N PRO A 76 4.62 9.80 -20.54
CA PRO A 76 5.90 10.14 -19.95
C PRO A 76 6.01 11.63 -19.60
N LEU A 77 6.49 11.92 -18.39
CA LEU A 77 6.87 13.28 -18.02
C LEU A 77 8.11 13.71 -18.81
N THR A 78 8.00 14.80 -19.57
CA THR A 78 9.13 15.41 -20.30
C THR A 78 9.99 16.27 -19.37
N GLU A 79 9.37 16.85 -18.35
CA GLU A 79 9.97 17.64 -17.29
C GLU A 79 9.18 17.42 -16.00
N LEU A 80 9.75 17.82 -14.86
CA LEU A 80 9.06 17.69 -13.58
C LEU A 80 7.98 18.78 -13.47
N PRO A 81 6.82 18.48 -12.87
CA PRO A 81 5.85 19.51 -12.52
C PRO A 81 6.49 20.56 -11.59
N PRO A 82 6.04 21.82 -11.66
CA PRO A 82 6.54 22.84 -10.76
C PRO A 82 6.22 22.50 -9.31
N ALA A 83 6.98 23.10 -8.39
CA ALA A 83 6.60 23.13 -6.99
C ALA A 83 5.41 24.07 -6.82
N TRP A 84 4.19 23.53 -6.84
CA TRP A 84 2.96 24.30 -6.71
C TRP A 84 2.98 25.17 -5.44
N GLY A 85 2.77 26.47 -5.60
CA GLY A 85 2.88 27.47 -4.53
C GLY A 85 4.29 28.02 -4.28
N GLY A 86 5.29 27.58 -5.05
CA GLY A 86 6.69 27.96 -4.91
C GLY A 86 7.48 27.04 -3.96
N LEU A 87 8.81 27.02 -4.14
CA LEU A 87 9.71 26.17 -3.36
C LEU A 87 10.07 26.77 -1.99
N THR A 88 10.03 28.10 -1.89
CA THR A 88 10.51 28.80 -0.69
C THR A 88 9.44 28.88 0.40
N GLY A 89 9.76 28.35 1.58
CA GLY A 89 8.92 28.48 2.76
C GLY A 89 8.76 29.92 3.25
N LYS A 90 7.67 30.20 4.00
CA LYS A 90 7.37 31.54 4.54
C LYS A 90 8.55 32.08 5.37
N GLY A 91 9.03 33.26 5.00
CA GLY A 91 10.11 33.97 5.72
C GLY A 91 11.53 33.64 5.25
N VAL A 92 11.70 32.81 4.22
CA VAL A 92 13.01 32.52 3.62
C VAL A 92 13.24 33.42 2.40
N THR A 93 14.48 33.93 2.23
CA THR A 93 14.89 34.81 1.12
C THR A 93 16.18 34.27 0.48
N PRO A 94 16.29 34.21 -0.85
CA PRO A 94 15.33 34.66 -1.85
C PRO A 94 14.10 33.76 -1.99
N VAL A 95 12.99 34.35 -2.41
CA VAL A 95 11.76 33.62 -2.76
C VAL A 95 11.98 32.97 -4.13
N VAL A 96 11.73 31.66 -4.21
CA VAL A 96 11.67 30.88 -5.44
C VAL A 96 10.20 30.56 -5.69
N THR A 97 9.64 31.26 -6.66
CA THR A 97 8.24 31.19 -7.08
C THR A 97 7.96 29.92 -7.89
N GLU A 98 6.69 29.54 -8.01
CA GLU A 98 6.27 28.39 -8.82
C GLU A 98 6.79 28.48 -10.27
N SER A 99 6.74 29.67 -10.88
CA SER A 99 7.24 29.95 -12.23
C SER A 99 8.76 29.78 -12.38
N GLU A 100 9.51 29.79 -11.29
CA GLU A 100 10.96 29.55 -11.29
C GLU A 100 11.31 28.07 -11.07
N THR A 101 10.31 27.21 -10.86
CA THR A 101 10.48 25.77 -10.58
C THR A 101 9.96 24.86 -11.69
N ALA A 102 9.33 25.44 -12.71
CA ALA A 102 8.94 24.75 -13.94
C ALA A 102 10.10 24.71 -14.93
#